data_AF-A0A7S0XI68-F1
#
_entry.id   AF-A0A7S0XI68-F1
#
_cell.length_a   1.000
_cell.length_b   1.000
_cell.length_c   1.000
_cell.angle_alpha   90.00
_cell.angle_beta   90.00
_cell.angle_gamma   90.00
#
_symmetry.space_group_name_H-M   'P 1'
#
loop_
_entity.id
_entity.type
_entity.pdbx_description
1 polymer ?
#
loop_
_entity_poly.entity_id
_entity_poly.type
_entity_poly.pdbx_seq_one_letter_code
_entity_poly.pdbx_strand_id
1 'polypeptide(L)'
;MKHLKQWTCDPGTGRWSAQSMSFGAFGVGNVLSCEFLRPSVPPGGEAAAGAVVTGMPDGTLLVWRNSKAVRRVLAHGRGPRTIQADGTMAWGGGVRALRLRADGLTLL
;
A
#
# COMPACT_ATOMS: atom_id res chain seq x y z
N MET A 1 -15.48 -11.65 3.71
CA MET A 1 -15.15 -10.40 4.42
C MET A 1 -13.67 -10.11 4.18
N LYS A 2 -13.27 -8.86 3.91
CA LYS A 2 -11.85 -8.52 3.69
C LYS A 2 -11.21 -8.10 4.99
N HIS A 3 -9.99 -8.56 5.23
CA HIS A 3 -9.26 -8.31 6.47
C HIS A 3 -7.86 -7.81 6.13
N LEU A 4 -7.48 -6.66 6.71
CA LEU A 4 -6.10 -6.17 6.68
C LEU A 4 -5.69 -5.89 8.12
N LYS A 5 -4.52 -6.41 8.50
CA LYS A 5 -3.97 -6.28 9.86
C LYS A 5 -2.57 -5.72 9.78
N GLN A 6 -2.28 -4.77 10.65
CA GLN A 6 -0.93 -4.29 10.91
C GLN A 6 -0.41 -5.00 12.16
N TRP A 7 0.77 -5.57 12.06
CA TRP A 7 1.43 -6.23 13.19
C TRP A 7 2.61 -5.38 13.66
N THR A 8 2.74 -5.23 14.96
CA THR A 8 3.85 -4.50 15.58
C THR A 8 4.48 -5.37 16.65
N CYS A 9 5.80 -5.53 16.55
CA CYS A 9 6.60 -6.21 17.56
C CYS A 9 7.08 -5.17 18.57
N ASP A 10 6.79 -5.40 19.84
CA ASP A 10 7.41 -4.64 20.93
C ASP A 10 8.88 -5.08 21.05
N PRO A 11 9.86 -4.19 20.81
CA PRO A 11 11.28 -4.55 20.87
C PRO A 11 11.76 -4.91 22.28
N GLY A 12 11.09 -4.43 23.33
CA GLY A 12 11.46 -4.73 24.72
C GLY A 12 11.03 -6.12 25.17
N THR A 13 9.90 -6.62 24.65
CA THR A 13 9.32 -7.92 25.07
C THR A 13 9.30 -8.97 23.97
N GLY A 14 9.56 -8.60 22.72
CA GLY A 14 9.42 -9.46 21.54
C GLY A 14 7.97 -9.85 21.22
N ARG A 15 6.98 -9.29 21.93
CA ARG A 15 5.57 -9.64 21.75
C ARG A 15 5.00 -8.93 20.53
N TRP A 16 4.26 -9.68 19.74
CA TRP A 16 3.53 -9.16 18.60
C TRP A 16 2.11 -8.79 18.99
N SER A 17 1.68 -7.59 18.62
CA SER A 17 0.29 -7.15 18.69
C SER A 17 -0.26 -6.90 17.28
N ALA A 18 -1.54 -7.19 17.10
CA ALA A 18 -2.24 -6.98 15.83
C ALA A 18 -3.26 -5.86 15.97
N GLN A 19 -3.22 -4.91 15.06
CA GLN A 19 -4.23 -3.89 14.90
C GLN A 19 -5.00 -4.12 13.60
N SER A 20 -6.32 -4.23 13.71
CA SER A 20 -7.19 -4.29 12.53
C SER A 20 -7.21 -2.94 11.84
N MET A 21 -7.03 -2.94 10.52
CA MET A 21 -7.00 -1.70 9.75
C MET A 21 -8.43 -1.30 9.32
N SER A 22 -8.71 0.01 9.34
CA SER A 22 -9.98 0.57 8.89
C SER A 22 -9.87 1.09 7.45
N PHE A 23 -10.81 0.67 6.60
CA PHE A 23 -10.84 1.00 5.17
C PHE A 23 -11.31 2.43 4.86
N GLY A 24 -11.82 3.15 5.88
CA GLY A 24 -12.40 4.48 5.68
C GLY A 24 -13.53 4.50 4.65
N ALA A 25 -13.70 5.62 3.95
CA ALA A 25 -14.72 5.79 2.91
C ALA A 25 -14.31 5.21 1.54
N PHE A 26 -13.09 4.70 1.40
CA PHE A 26 -12.54 4.34 0.10
C PHE A 26 -12.91 2.91 -0.34
N GLY A 27 -13.26 2.04 0.62
CA GLY A 27 -13.36 0.59 0.38
C GLY A 27 -12.00 -0.02 -0.02
N VAL A 28 -11.91 -1.36 -0.07
CA VAL A 28 -10.67 -2.04 -0.44
C VAL A 28 -10.89 -3.14 -1.48
N GLY A 29 -10.06 -3.13 -2.53
CA GLY A 29 -9.94 -4.20 -3.51
C GLY A 29 -9.26 -5.44 -2.93
N ASN A 30 -9.02 -6.46 -3.75
CA ASN A 30 -8.08 -7.52 -3.37
C ASN A 30 -6.69 -6.92 -3.53
N VAL A 31 -5.98 -6.72 -2.42
CA VAL A 31 -4.65 -6.12 -2.42
C VAL A 31 -3.71 -7.01 -3.23
N LEU A 32 -3.03 -6.45 -4.23
CA LEU A 32 -2.06 -7.17 -5.05
C LEU A 32 -0.62 -6.94 -4.58
N SER A 33 -0.36 -5.81 -3.92
CA SER A 33 0.96 -5.42 -3.43
C SER A 33 0.85 -4.54 -2.19
N CYS A 34 1.89 -4.54 -1.38
CA CYS A 34 1.99 -3.75 -0.15
C CYS A 34 3.44 -3.32 0.05
N GLU A 35 3.67 -2.05 0.42
CA GLU A 35 4.99 -1.50 0.71
C GLU A 35 4.92 -0.56 1.93
N PHE A 36 5.97 -0.52 2.74
CA PHE A 36 6.11 0.44 3.83
C PHE A 36 7.02 1.60 3.41
N LEU A 37 6.43 2.77 3.20
CA LEU A 37 7.15 4.01 3.01
C LEU A 37 7.72 4.45 4.35
N ARG A 38 9.04 4.39 4.46
CA ARG A 38 9.76 4.83 5.64
C ARG A 38 9.53 6.33 5.87
N PRO A 39 9.49 6.77 7.15
CA PRO A 39 9.58 8.18 7.48
C PRO A 39 10.70 8.86 6.70
N SER A 40 10.37 9.91 5.95
CA SER A 40 11.38 10.77 5.33
C SER A 40 11.57 12.00 6.21
N VAL A 41 12.82 12.36 6.49
CA VAL A 41 13.16 13.63 7.14
C VAL A 41 13.62 14.59 6.05
N PRO A 42 12.82 15.59 5.66
CA PRO A 42 13.29 16.64 4.76
C PRO A 42 14.37 17.49 5.45
N PRO A 43 15.32 18.09 4.70
CA PRO A 43 16.32 18.97 5.28
C PRO A 43 15.65 20.12 6.04
N GLY A 44 15.94 20.24 7.34
CA GLY A 44 15.40 21.30 8.20
C GLY A 44 13.94 21.12 8.65
N GLY A 45 13.32 19.96 8.45
CA GLY A 45 11.93 19.70 8.85
C GLY A 45 11.75 18.49 9.77
N GLU A 46 10.53 18.32 10.28
CA GLU A 46 10.15 17.15 11.09
C GLU A 46 9.99 15.89 10.23
N ALA A 47 10.30 14.74 10.83
CA ALA A 47 10.11 13.44 10.20
C ALA A 47 8.63 13.21 9.86
N ALA A 48 8.32 13.00 8.58
CA ALA A 48 6.98 12.58 8.20
C ALA A 48 6.71 11.18 8.77
N ALA A 49 5.55 10.94 9.37
CA ALA A 49 5.17 9.59 9.78
C ALA A 49 5.19 8.64 8.57
N GLY A 50 5.73 7.44 8.78
CA GLY A 50 5.74 6.38 7.77
C GLY A 50 4.34 6.01 7.33
N ALA A 51 4.22 5.40 6.15
CA ALA A 51 2.94 5.00 5.60
C ALA A 51 3.02 3.60 5.02
N VAL A 52 1.96 2.82 5.18
CA VAL A 52 1.77 1.63 4.36
C VAL A 52 1.08 2.07 3.07
N VAL A 53 1.45 1.49 1.93
CA VAL A 53 0.80 1.71 0.65
C VAL A 53 0.43 0.36 0.06
N THR A 54 -0.83 0.22 -0.36
CA THR A 54 -1.30 -1.00 -1.01
C THR A 54 -1.74 -0.71 -2.44
N GLY A 55 -1.38 -1.61 -3.37
CA GLY A 55 -1.76 -1.54 -4.78
C GLY A 55 -3.00 -2.38 -5.09
N MET A 56 -3.95 -1.79 -5.82
CA MET A 56 -5.23 -2.40 -6.17
C MET A 56 -5.25 -2.87 -7.64
N PRO A 57 -6.13 -3.82 -8.00
CA PRO A 57 -6.25 -4.32 -9.37
C PRO A 57 -6.71 -3.27 -10.38
N ASP A 58 -7.47 -2.26 -9.92
CA ASP A 58 -7.99 -1.15 -10.73
C ASP A 58 -6.96 -0.03 -10.96
N GLY A 59 -5.75 -0.22 -10.44
CA GLY A 59 -4.64 0.71 -10.58
C GLY A 59 -4.58 1.86 -9.60
N THR A 60 -5.47 1.84 -8.62
CA THR A 60 -5.39 2.77 -7.50
C THR A 60 -4.44 2.28 -6.42
N LEU A 61 -3.85 3.24 -5.71
CA LEU A 61 -3.13 2.98 -4.46
C LEU A 61 -3.97 3.46 -3.29
N LEU A 62 -3.91 2.75 -2.17
CA LEU A 62 -4.40 3.22 -0.89
C LEU A 62 -3.22 3.50 0.03
N VAL A 63 -3.20 4.70 0.61
CA VAL A 63 -2.22 5.12 1.60
C VAL A 63 -2.84 4.96 2.98
N TRP A 64 -2.10 4.32 3.88
CA TRP A 64 -2.53 4.01 5.23
C TRP A 64 -1.60 4.64 6.25
N ARG A 65 -2.19 5.31 7.24
CA ARG A 65 -1.50 5.89 8.40
C ARG A 65 -2.30 5.56 9.65
N ASN A 66 -1.61 5.23 10.74
CA ASN A 66 -2.25 4.86 12.02
C ASN A 66 -3.35 3.81 11.84
N SER A 67 -3.04 2.78 11.03
CA SER A 67 -3.96 1.69 10.66
C SER A 67 -5.28 2.12 10.02
N LYS A 68 -5.35 3.32 9.43
CA LYS A 68 -6.52 3.83 8.70
C LYS A 68 -6.14 4.21 7.27
N ALA A 69 -6.97 3.85 6.30
CA ALA A 69 -6.84 4.39 4.95
C ALA A 69 -7.13 5.90 4.96
N VAL A 70 -6.17 6.71 4.52
CA VAL A 70 -6.26 8.17 4.56
C VAL A 70 -6.37 8.80 3.18
N ARG A 71 -5.96 8.08 2.12
CA ARG A 71 -5.97 8.61 0.75
C ARG A 71 -6.05 7.48 -0.28
N ARG A 72 -6.84 7.70 -1.33
CA ARG A 72 -6.76 6.95 -2.60
C ARG A 72 -6.01 7.78 -3.65
N VAL A 73 -5.08 7.16 -4.36
CA VAL A 73 -4.31 7.78 -5.45
C VAL A 73 -4.57 7.00 -6.73
N LEU A 74 -4.86 7.69 -7.83
CA LEU A 74 -4.88 7.09 -9.15
C LEU A 74 -3.45 7.03 -9.67
N ALA A 75 -2.81 5.86 -9.62
CA ALA A 75 -1.39 5.71 -9.98
C ALA A 75 -1.18 5.35 -11.45
N HIS A 76 -2.16 4.76 -12.11
CA HIS A 76 -2.17 4.59 -13.56
C HIS A 76 -3.57 4.74 -14.15
N GLY A 77 -3.62 5.04 -15.44
CA GLY A 77 -4.87 5.04 -16.20
C GLY A 77 -5.44 3.63 -16.32
N ARG A 78 -6.77 3.50 -16.35
CA ARG A 78 -7.44 2.22 -16.59
C ARG A 78 -7.18 1.77 -18.03
N GLY A 79 -6.08 1.06 -18.25
CA GLY A 79 -5.83 0.37 -19.52
C GLY A 79 -6.80 -0.79 -19.75
N PRO A 80 -6.70 -1.51 -20.87
CA PRO A 80 -7.55 -2.67 -21.13
C PRO A 80 -7.44 -3.70 -20.00
N ARG A 81 -8.55 -4.38 -19.68
CA ARG A 81 -8.54 -5.47 -18.69
C ARG A 81 -7.75 -6.64 -19.25
N THR A 82 -6.85 -7.19 -18.45
CA THR A 82 -6.05 -8.35 -18.82
C THR A 82 -6.13 -9.42 -17.72
N ILE A 83 -6.29 -10.67 -18.14
CA ILE A 83 -6.17 -11.83 -17.26
C ILE A 83 -4.69 -12.22 -17.23
N GLN A 84 -4.13 -12.31 -16.04
CA GLN A 84 -2.72 -12.65 -15.85
C GLN A 84 -2.50 -14.17 -15.86
N ALA A 85 -1.24 -14.61 -15.93
CA ALA A 85 -0.88 -16.03 -15.96
C ALA A 85 -1.37 -16.82 -14.72
N ASP A 86 -1.60 -16.16 -13.59
CA ASP A 86 -2.18 -16.77 -12.38
C ASP A 86 -3.71 -16.65 -12.30
N GLY A 87 -4.38 -16.23 -13.38
CA GLY A 87 -5.83 -16.11 -13.47
C GLY A 87 -6.42 -14.87 -12.81
N THR A 88 -5.60 -14.02 -12.17
CA THR A 88 -6.10 -12.77 -11.59
C THR A 88 -6.30 -11.70 -12.67
N MET A 89 -7.23 -10.79 -12.43
CA MET A 89 -7.56 -9.70 -13.35
C MET A 89 -6.87 -8.40 -12.91
N ALA A 90 -6.25 -7.69 -13.85
CA ALA A 90 -5.70 -6.34 -13.66
C ALA A 90 -6.11 -5.41 -14.82
N TRP A 91 -6.05 -4.09 -14.61
CA TRP A 91 -6.34 -3.08 -15.62
C TRP A 91 -5.03 -2.45 -16.14
N GLY A 92 -4.83 -2.38 -17.47
CA GLY A 92 -3.57 -1.94 -18.07
C GLY A 92 -2.39 -2.83 -17.67
N GLY A 93 -1.15 -2.38 -17.90
CA GLY A 93 0.08 -3.00 -17.35
C GLY A 93 0.14 -2.92 -15.82
N GLY A 94 -0.86 -3.49 -15.15
CA GLY A 94 -1.20 -3.23 -13.77
C GLY A 94 -0.04 -3.49 -12.81
N VAL A 95 0.18 -2.51 -11.93
CA VAL A 95 1.29 -2.45 -10.98
C VAL A 95 1.18 -3.59 -9.96
N ARG A 96 1.84 -4.72 -10.24
CA ARG A 96 2.02 -5.81 -9.26
C ARG A 96 3.07 -5.51 -8.22
N ALA A 97 3.97 -4.58 -8.49
CA ALA A 97 5.08 -4.30 -7.60
C ALA A 97 5.18 -2.80 -7.37
N LEU A 98 4.76 -2.36 -6.18
CA LEU A 98 5.31 -1.14 -5.59
C LEU A 98 6.73 -1.46 -5.12
N ARG A 99 7.67 -1.74 -6.04
CA ARG A 99 9.08 -1.78 -5.64
C ARG A 99 9.61 -0.37 -5.75
N LEU A 100 9.94 0.22 -4.61
CA LEU A 100 10.76 1.43 -4.58
C LEU A 100 12.11 1.05 -5.20
N ARG A 101 12.45 1.68 -6.31
CA ARG A 101 13.79 1.60 -6.90
C ARG A 101 14.79 2.23 -5.94
N ALA A 102 16.06 1.87 -6.07
CA ALA A 102 17.14 2.44 -5.25
C ALA A 102 17.27 3.98 -5.40
N ASP A 103 16.71 4.54 -6.48
CA ASP A 103 16.63 5.98 -6.76
C ASP A 103 15.38 6.66 -6.18
N GLY A 104 14.57 5.96 -5.38
CA GLY A 104 13.36 6.52 -4.77
C GLY A 104 12.15 6.62 -5.71
N LEU A 105 12.24 6.11 -6.95
CA LEU A 105 11.13 6.09 -7.90
C LEU A 105 10.34 4.77 -7.80
N THR A 106 9.07 4.79 -8.17
CA THR A 106 8.27 3.56 -8.32
C THR A 106 8.41 3.01 -9.73
N LEU A 107 8.69 1.72 -9.87
CA LEU A 107 8.48 1.01 -11.14
C LEU A 107 6.97 0.80 -11.32
N LEU A 108 6.39 1.50 -12.29
CA LEU A 108 5.07 1.18 -12.85
C LEU A 108 5.24 0.10 -13.92
#